data_AF-A0A1L8D444-F1
#
_entry.id   AF-A0A1L8D444-F1
#
_cell.length_a   1.000
_cell.length_b   1.000
_cell.length_c   1.000
_cell.angle_alpha   90.00
_cell.angle_beta   90.00
_cell.angle_gamma   90.00
#
_symmetry.space_group_name_H-M   'P 1'
#
loop_
_entity.id
_entity.type
_entity.pdbx_description
1 polymer ?
#
loop_
_entity_poly.entity_id
_entity_poly.type
_entity_poly.pdbx_seq_one_letter_code
_entity_poly.pdbx_strand_id
1 'polypeptide(L)'
;MLKDDKGYILLTVLVIGIIFAILATGLFNLSLNEKSISNVNLGKEQAYYYAEAGLELAVYALEKDPQKFLRQNLTLDEFSNLPVGNGKIEQVTSQISSVSGSVYTILLESKGVAANGAKKTVQAKVAVSLGTAQNLNLNNFTLFLNNNTPNLNFNKKAEVSGNLVVPGEIVLEADDIAGAVYGQNVTVLRGQGNSSITITKIYYTNSVNTNGLNIPTEKIANLFSTLNLNFDDSYLRSLPEVYILNNNKFSLSPSYSGKIIYLIPPNPKEVVEIDNNSSYQYNGNYLIISPNTIEIESSYSRANNNSTLTIISINGDIELEKKIDITANLIALNGSLEYHDNSGKATVTGVVLVNNINKKENNNNVKAKLIYDPYNNLTNILKPFLNKNSEIKILEWKELYSVY
;
A
#
# COMPACT_ATOMS: atom_id res chain seq x y z
N MET A 1 -103.02 22.47 -13.69
CA MET A 1 -102.02 21.53 -13.15
C MET A 1 -101.13 21.16 -14.33
N LEU A 2 -99.84 21.51 -14.33
CA LEU A 2 -98.92 21.75 -15.49
C LEU A 2 -98.73 23.24 -15.84
N LYS A 3 -98.20 24.01 -14.90
CA LYS A 3 -97.69 25.38 -15.16
C LYS A 3 -96.51 25.69 -14.23
N ASP A 4 -95.55 24.77 -14.12
CA ASP A 4 -94.27 25.00 -13.39
C ASP A 4 -93.07 24.18 -13.91
N ASP A 5 -93.20 23.40 -14.99
CA ASP A 5 -92.13 22.46 -15.43
C ASP A 5 -90.87 23.15 -15.99
N LYS A 6 -90.98 24.40 -16.46
CA LYS A 6 -89.82 25.15 -17.00
C LYS A 6 -88.83 25.56 -15.91
N GLY A 7 -89.30 25.81 -14.68
CA GLY A 7 -88.42 26.13 -13.54
C GLY A 7 -87.60 24.92 -13.07
N TYR A 8 -88.21 23.73 -13.11
CA TYR A 8 -87.56 22.47 -12.74
C TYR A 8 -86.41 22.09 -13.68
N ILE A 9 -86.50 22.39 -14.98
CA ILE A 9 -85.41 22.13 -15.95
C ILE A 9 -84.18 22.95 -15.60
N LEU A 10 -84.33 24.24 -15.31
CA LEU A 10 -83.21 25.11 -14.94
C LEU A 10 -82.55 24.65 -13.64
N LEU A 11 -83.35 24.31 -12.62
CA LEU A 11 -82.84 23.79 -11.36
C LEU A 11 -82.08 22.47 -11.56
N THR A 12 -82.59 21.56 -12.40
CA THR A 12 -81.94 20.28 -12.70
C THR A 12 -80.60 20.46 -13.40
N VAL A 13 -80.53 21.35 -14.41
CA VAL A 13 -79.27 21.66 -15.10
C VAL A 13 -78.25 22.29 -14.14
N LEU A 14 -78.71 23.18 -13.25
CA LEU A 14 -77.85 23.79 -12.23
C LEU A 14 -77.27 22.75 -11.26
N VAL A 15 -78.12 21.85 -10.74
CA VAL A 15 -77.68 20.77 -9.85
C VAL A 15 -76.69 19.84 -10.55
N ILE A 16 -76.98 19.43 -11.79
CA ILE A 16 -76.07 18.61 -12.61
C ILE A 16 -74.74 19.34 -12.84
N GLY A 17 -74.78 20.64 -13.15
CA GLY A 17 -73.59 21.47 -13.31
C GLY A 17 -72.73 21.54 -12.05
N ILE A 18 -73.36 21.70 -10.87
CA ILE A 18 -72.67 21.69 -9.57
C ILE A 18 -72.03 20.32 -9.31
N ILE A 19 -72.74 19.22 -9.58
CA ILE A 19 -72.20 17.86 -9.43
C ILE A 19 -70.96 17.67 -10.32
N PHE A 20 -71.03 18.08 -11.59
CA PHE A 20 -69.87 18.00 -12.49
C PHE A 20 -68.71 18.88 -12.03
N ALA A 21 -68.97 20.08 -11.51
CA ALA A 21 -67.92 20.96 -10.98
C ALA A 21 -67.21 20.33 -9.76
N ILE A 22 -67.97 19.71 -8.85
CA ILE A 22 -67.42 18.99 -7.70
C ILE A 22 -66.59 17.79 -8.16
N LEU A 23 -67.08 16.99 -9.11
CA LEU A 23 -66.35 15.85 -9.67
C LEU A 23 -65.07 16.29 -10.38
N ALA A 24 -65.13 17.35 -11.19
CA ALA A 24 -63.96 17.89 -11.89
C ALA A 24 -62.89 18.39 -10.91
N THR A 25 -63.30 19.06 -9.84
CA THR A 25 -62.38 19.50 -8.77
C THR A 25 -61.78 18.31 -8.04
N GLY A 26 -62.57 17.27 -7.75
CA GLY A 26 -62.09 16.02 -7.17
C GLY A 26 -61.04 15.32 -8.03
N LEU A 27 -61.28 15.18 -9.33
CA LEU A 27 -60.34 14.58 -10.29
C LEU A 27 -59.05 15.40 -10.42
N PHE A 28 -59.16 16.72 -10.46
CA PHE A 28 -57.99 17.60 -10.52
C PHE A 28 -57.11 17.47 -9.27
N ASN A 29 -57.72 17.44 -8.08
CA ASN A 29 -56.99 17.23 -6.83
C ASN A 29 -56.33 15.85 -6.77
N LEU A 30 -56.99 14.79 -7.26
CA LEU A 30 -56.38 13.47 -7.37
C LEU A 30 -55.16 13.48 -8.30
N SER A 31 -55.25 14.13 -9.47
CA SER A 31 -54.12 14.25 -10.40
C SER A 31 -52.94 15.03 -9.81
N LEU A 32 -53.20 16.12 -9.08
CA LEU A 32 -52.15 16.87 -8.37
C LEU A 32 -51.50 16.02 -7.27
N ASN A 33 -52.30 15.22 -6.55
CA ASN A 33 -51.80 14.32 -5.53
C ASN A 33 -50.94 13.20 -6.12
N GLU A 34 -51.37 12.58 -7.23
CA GLU A 34 -50.58 11.58 -7.96
C GLU A 34 -49.26 12.16 -8.44
N LYS A 35 -49.25 13.38 -8.97
CA LYS A 35 -48.03 14.08 -9.37
C LYS A 35 -47.09 14.33 -8.18
N SER A 36 -47.63 14.71 -7.03
CA SER A 36 -46.87 14.91 -5.80
C SER A 36 -46.24 13.59 -5.32
N ILE A 37 -47.02 12.51 -5.27
CA ILE A 37 -46.56 11.16 -4.89
C ILE A 37 -45.48 10.67 -5.87
N SER A 38 -45.69 10.87 -7.17
CA SER A 38 -44.73 10.50 -8.22
C SER A 38 -43.40 11.24 -8.04
N ASN A 39 -43.42 12.55 -7.77
CA ASN A 39 -42.21 13.34 -7.52
C ASN A 39 -41.46 12.88 -6.25
N VAL A 40 -42.18 12.48 -5.21
CA VAL A 40 -41.58 11.93 -3.99
C VAL A 40 -40.92 10.58 -4.27
N ASN A 41 -41.60 9.70 -5.02
CA ASN A 41 -41.04 8.39 -5.40
C ASN A 41 -39.81 8.54 -6.29
N LEU A 42 -39.87 9.42 -7.29
CA LEU A 42 -38.72 9.74 -8.14
C LEU A 42 -37.53 10.24 -7.30
N GLY A 43 -37.76 11.14 -6.33
CA GLY A 43 -36.71 11.62 -5.45
C GLY A 43 -36.09 10.52 -4.57
N LYS A 44 -36.91 9.60 -4.06
CA LYS A 44 -36.42 8.45 -3.28
C LYS A 44 -35.56 7.52 -4.14
N GLU A 45 -35.98 7.27 -5.38
CA GLU A 45 -35.24 6.44 -6.33
C GLU A 45 -33.91 7.10 -6.73
N GLN A 46 -33.92 8.41 -7.02
CA GLN A 46 -32.70 9.18 -7.27
C GLN A 46 -31.74 9.15 -6.07
N ALA A 47 -32.25 9.36 -4.85
CA ALA A 47 -31.45 9.31 -3.64
C ALA A 47 -30.83 7.92 -3.41
N TYR A 48 -31.52 6.84 -3.78
CA TYR A 48 -30.99 5.48 -3.75
C TYR A 48 -29.79 5.33 -4.70
N TYR A 49 -29.92 5.72 -5.97
CA TYR A 49 -28.81 5.64 -6.93
C TYR A 49 -27.60 6.49 -6.52
N TYR A 50 -27.82 7.65 -5.89
CA TYR A 50 -26.72 8.45 -5.36
C TYR A 50 -26.03 7.78 -4.17
N ALA A 51 -26.79 7.10 -3.29
CA ALA A 51 -26.21 6.32 -2.21
C ALA A 51 -25.38 5.14 -2.75
N GLU A 52 -25.90 4.42 -3.75
CA GLU A 52 -25.21 3.31 -4.43
C GLU A 52 -23.89 3.75 -5.06
N ALA A 53 -23.88 4.88 -5.78
CA ALA A 53 -22.64 5.45 -6.33
C ALA A 53 -21.58 5.74 -5.26
N GLY A 54 -21.98 6.19 -4.06
CA GLY A 54 -21.06 6.38 -2.93
C GLY A 54 -20.49 5.07 -2.39
N LEU A 55 -21.27 3.97 -2.39
CA LEU A 55 -20.77 2.64 -2.02
C LEU A 55 -19.80 2.10 -3.08
N GLU A 56 -20.09 2.26 -4.37
CA GLU A 56 -19.18 1.85 -5.44
C GLU A 56 -17.83 2.56 -5.35
N LEU A 57 -17.83 3.88 -5.10
CA LEU A 57 -16.61 4.65 -4.87
C LEU A 57 -15.85 4.16 -3.64
N ALA A 58 -16.55 3.83 -2.55
CA ALA A 58 -15.92 3.29 -1.35
C ALA A 58 -15.30 1.91 -1.57
N VAL A 59 -15.99 1.02 -2.30
CA VAL A 59 -15.47 -0.30 -2.67
C VAL A 59 -14.25 -0.16 -3.59
N TYR A 60 -14.29 0.75 -4.56
CA TYR A 60 -13.14 1.04 -5.42
C TYR A 60 -11.95 1.57 -4.62
N ALA A 61 -12.18 2.50 -3.68
CA ALA A 61 -11.12 3.03 -2.83
C ALA A 61 -10.56 1.96 -1.88
N LEU A 62 -11.41 1.06 -1.39
CA LEU A 62 -11.01 -0.10 -0.60
C LEU A 62 -10.14 -1.06 -1.42
N GLU A 63 -10.38 -1.21 -2.73
CA GLU A 63 -9.53 -2.00 -3.64
C GLU A 63 -8.15 -1.37 -3.86
N LYS A 64 -8.09 -0.03 -3.87
CA LYS A 64 -6.83 0.70 -4.09
C LYS A 64 -5.96 0.78 -2.84
N ASP A 65 -6.57 0.98 -1.68
CA ASP A 65 -5.87 1.11 -0.40
C ASP A 65 -6.70 0.50 0.75
N PRO A 66 -6.65 -0.82 0.94
CA PRO A 66 -7.40 -1.50 1.99
C PRO A 66 -7.04 -1.01 3.40
N GLN A 67 -5.79 -0.56 3.60
CA GLN A 67 -5.30 -0.21 4.93
C GLN A 67 -5.93 1.07 5.47
N LYS A 68 -6.30 2.00 4.59
CA LYS A 68 -7.04 3.22 4.95
C LYS A 68 -8.32 2.91 5.74
N PHE A 69 -8.99 1.80 5.39
CA PHE A 69 -10.29 1.39 5.95
C PHE A 69 -10.18 0.57 7.25
N LEU A 70 -8.96 0.26 7.70
CA LEU A 70 -8.73 -0.45 8.96
C LEU A 70 -8.80 0.48 10.20
N ARG A 71 -9.04 1.77 9.99
CA ARG A 71 -9.30 2.72 11.07
C ARG A 71 -10.75 2.56 11.54
N GLN A 72 -10.97 2.49 12.85
CA GLN A 72 -12.32 2.41 13.40
C GLN A 72 -13.11 3.68 13.05
N ASN A 73 -14.35 3.51 12.56
CA ASN A 73 -15.32 4.58 12.29
C ASN A 73 -14.77 5.71 11.40
N LEU A 74 -14.37 5.35 10.19
CA LEU A 74 -13.84 6.30 9.23
C LEU A 74 -14.98 6.99 8.47
N THR A 75 -14.99 8.32 8.46
CA THR A 75 -15.76 9.08 7.46
C THR A 75 -14.86 9.35 6.26
N LEU A 76 -15.34 9.03 5.07
CA LEU A 76 -14.59 9.26 3.83
C LEU A 76 -14.94 10.66 3.31
N ASP A 77 -14.26 11.66 3.86
CA ASP A 77 -14.51 13.08 3.54
C ASP A 77 -14.35 13.36 2.04
N GLU A 78 -13.47 12.62 1.36
CA GLU A 78 -13.24 12.71 -0.09
C GLU A 78 -14.47 12.36 -0.96
N PHE A 79 -15.41 11.58 -0.42
CA PHE A 79 -16.66 11.22 -1.09
C PHE A 79 -17.87 11.98 -0.55
N SER A 80 -17.67 12.78 0.51
CA SER A 80 -18.74 13.52 1.16
C SER A 80 -19.06 14.81 0.39
N ASN A 81 -20.34 15.10 0.23
CA ASN A 81 -20.86 16.19 -0.61
C ASN A 81 -20.48 16.14 -2.09
N LEU A 82 -20.12 14.97 -2.63
CA LEU A 82 -19.79 14.84 -4.05
C LEU A 82 -21.05 15.00 -4.91
N PRO A 83 -21.09 15.92 -5.89
CA PRO A 83 -22.24 16.07 -6.78
C PRO A 83 -22.33 14.89 -7.75
N VAL A 84 -23.54 14.31 -7.88
CA VAL A 84 -23.83 13.22 -8.81
C VAL A 84 -25.15 13.55 -9.53
N GLY A 85 -25.06 13.90 -10.81
CA GLY A 85 -26.20 14.41 -11.57
C GLY A 85 -26.80 15.66 -10.91
N ASN A 86 -28.09 15.62 -10.59
CA ASN A 86 -28.80 16.72 -9.92
C ASN A 86 -28.85 16.59 -8.38
N GLY A 87 -28.23 15.54 -7.82
CA GLY A 87 -28.14 15.32 -6.38
C GLY A 87 -26.70 15.25 -5.90
N LYS A 88 -26.51 14.62 -4.75
CA LYS A 88 -25.18 14.42 -4.16
C LYS A 88 -25.09 13.19 -3.27
N ILE A 89 -23.87 12.69 -3.12
CA ILE A 89 -23.48 11.81 -2.02
C ILE A 89 -23.31 12.72 -0.79
N GLU A 90 -24.16 12.57 0.23
CA GLU A 90 -24.08 13.38 1.45
C GLU A 90 -22.91 12.92 2.33
N GLN A 91 -22.78 11.61 2.53
CA GLN A 91 -21.76 11.04 3.40
C GLN A 91 -21.49 9.58 3.03
N VAL A 92 -20.24 9.14 3.21
CA VAL A 92 -19.86 7.73 3.17
C VAL A 92 -19.03 7.40 4.41
N THR A 93 -19.41 6.34 5.13
CA THR A 93 -18.72 5.88 6.34
C THR A 93 -18.32 4.42 6.25
N SER A 94 -17.27 4.05 6.97
CA SER A 94 -16.76 2.69 7.08
C SER A 94 -16.58 2.31 8.54
N GLN A 95 -17.06 1.12 8.91
CA GLN A 95 -16.90 0.54 10.23
C GLN A 95 -16.48 -0.93 10.12
N ILE A 96 -15.49 -1.34 10.92
CA ILE A 96 -15.13 -2.76 11.04
C ILE A 96 -16.24 -3.46 11.84
N SER A 97 -16.92 -4.42 11.21
CA SER A 97 -17.98 -5.22 11.82
C SER A 97 -17.43 -6.45 12.55
N SER A 98 -16.42 -7.12 11.98
CA SER A 98 -15.79 -8.30 12.59
C SER A 98 -14.42 -8.57 11.96
N VAL A 99 -13.57 -9.29 12.69
CA VAL A 99 -12.26 -9.75 12.23
C VAL A 99 -12.16 -11.25 12.50
N SER A 100 -11.80 -12.03 11.48
CA SER A 100 -11.59 -13.48 11.59
C SER A 100 -10.32 -13.87 10.85
N GLY A 101 -9.23 -14.07 11.59
CA GLY A 101 -7.90 -14.30 11.00
C GLY A 101 -7.43 -13.08 10.22
N SER A 102 -7.09 -13.26 8.94
CA SER A 102 -6.69 -12.18 8.02
C SER A 102 -7.85 -11.56 7.22
N VAL A 103 -9.09 -11.95 7.54
CA VAL A 103 -10.29 -11.45 6.86
C VAL A 103 -11.00 -10.43 7.74
N TYR A 104 -11.13 -9.21 7.22
CA TYR A 104 -11.86 -8.12 7.84
C TYR A 104 -13.24 -8.00 7.19
N THR A 105 -14.30 -7.97 7.99
CA THR A 105 -15.64 -7.64 7.52
C THR A 105 -15.91 -6.18 7.81
N ILE A 106 -16.06 -5.38 6.76
CA ILE A 106 -16.26 -3.94 6.83
C ILE A 106 -17.71 -3.64 6.42
N LEU A 107 -18.41 -2.87 7.25
CA LEU A 107 -19.70 -2.27 6.95
C LEU A 107 -19.44 -0.90 6.33
N LEU A 108 -19.76 -0.76 5.05
CA LEU A 108 -19.79 0.50 4.35
C LEU A 108 -21.23 1.03 4.38
N GLU A 109 -21.38 2.32 4.64
CA GLU A 109 -22.66 3.02 4.59
C GLU A 109 -22.50 4.26 3.72
N SER A 110 -23.45 4.48 2.83
CA SER A 110 -23.51 5.66 1.98
C SER A 110 -24.89 6.29 2.04
N LYS A 111 -24.93 7.62 2.06
CA LYS A 111 -26.16 8.40 2.11
C LYS A 111 -26.26 9.31 0.91
N GLY A 112 -27.29 9.11 0.10
CA GLY A 112 -27.59 9.92 -1.08
C GLY A 112 -28.70 10.92 -0.80
N VAL A 113 -28.60 12.09 -1.44
CA VAL A 113 -29.60 13.17 -1.35
C VAL A 113 -29.97 13.65 -2.75
N ALA A 114 -31.25 13.56 -3.10
CA ALA A 114 -31.78 14.05 -4.37
C ALA A 114 -32.05 15.56 -4.35
N ALA A 115 -32.24 16.16 -5.52
CA ALA A 115 -32.49 17.59 -5.69
C ALA A 115 -33.70 18.10 -4.89
N ASN A 116 -34.73 17.26 -4.75
CA ASN A 116 -35.94 17.57 -3.98
C ASN A 116 -35.80 17.33 -2.47
N GLY A 117 -34.60 17.02 -1.99
CA GLY A 117 -34.29 16.79 -0.58
C GLY A 117 -34.58 15.38 -0.07
N ALA A 118 -35.09 14.47 -0.92
CA ALA A 118 -35.26 13.07 -0.53
C ALA A 118 -33.90 12.46 -0.18
N LYS A 119 -33.86 11.68 0.90
CA LYS A 119 -32.64 11.04 1.41
C LYS A 119 -32.80 9.52 1.45
N LYS A 120 -31.74 8.80 1.12
CA LYS A 120 -31.65 7.35 1.26
C LYS A 120 -30.28 6.94 1.76
N THR A 121 -30.26 5.89 2.57
CA THR A 121 -29.04 5.27 3.10
C THR A 121 -28.98 3.83 2.59
N VAL A 122 -27.84 3.44 2.05
CA VAL A 122 -27.56 2.07 1.60
C VAL A 122 -26.34 1.57 2.34
N GLN A 123 -26.35 0.29 2.70
CA GLN A 123 -25.24 -0.37 3.39
C GLN A 123 -24.75 -1.59 2.60
N ALA A 124 -23.44 -1.78 2.61
CA ALA A 124 -22.79 -2.97 2.08
C ALA A 124 -21.85 -3.57 3.13
N LYS A 125 -21.93 -4.89 3.33
CA LYS A 125 -20.89 -5.63 4.07
C LYS A 125 -19.92 -6.23 3.09
N VAL A 126 -18.65 -5.92 3.27
CA VAL A 126 -17.56 -6.33 2.39
C VAL A 126 -16.56 -7.14 3.20
N ALA A 127 -16.20 -8.32 2.71
CA ALA A 127 -15.06 -9.07 3.21
C ALA A 127 -13.82 -8.63 2.45
N VAL A 128 -12.80 -8.24 3.21
CA VAL A 128 -11.46 -7.94 2.71
C VAL A 128 -10.53 -9.01 3.26
N SER A 129 -10.07 -9.89 2.38
CA SER A 129 -8.99 -10.81 2.72
C SER A 129 -7.68 -10.10 2.40
N LEU A 130 -6.96 -9.69 3.44
CA LEU A 130 -5.56 -9.32 3.28
C LEU A 130 -4.84 -10.66 3.20
N GLY A 131 -4.50 -11.11 1.99
CA GLY A 131 -3.92 -12.44 1.76
C GLY A 131 -2.85 -12.77 2.79
N THR A 132 -2.77 -14.04 3.22
CA THR A 132 -1.99 -14.56 4.35
C THR A 132 -0.63 -13.88 4.56
N ALA A 133 -0.64 -12.71 5.19
CA ALA A 133 0.45 -12.26 6.03
C ALA A 133 0.31 -13.15 7.26
N GLN A 134 0.97 -14.32 7.21
CA GLN A 134 1.08 -15.19 8.35
C GLN A 134 1.56 -14.34 9.52
N ASN A 135 0.68 -14.12 10.49
CA ASN A 135 0.93 -13.31 11.67
C ASN A 135 1.31 -11.86 11.32
N LEU A 136 0.42 -10.91 11.63
CA LEU A 136 0.88 -9.70 12.30
C LEU A 136 1.57 -10.16 13.59
N ASN A 137 2.83 -10.57 13.46
CA ASN A 137 3.69 -10.89 14.57
C ASN A 137 3.94 -9.55 15.24
N LEU A 138 3.16 -9.26 16.29
CA LEU A 138 3.32 -8.08 17.13
C LEU A 138 4.71 -8.03 17.80
N ASN A 139 5.60 -9.02 17.58
CA ASN A 139 7.01 -8.98 17.97
C ASN A 139 7.87 -8.07 17.08
N ASN A 140 7.32 -7.49 16.00
CA ASN A 140 8.00 -6.50 15.15
C ASN A 140 7.20 -5.19 15.10
N PHE A 141 6.80 -4.63 16.24
CA PHE A 141 6.33 -3.25 16.27
C PHE A 141 7.53 -2.30 16.27
N THR A 142 7.48 -1.26 15.44
CA THR A 142 8.37 -0.10 15.59
C THR A 142 7.66 0.89 16.50
N LEU A 143 8.13 1.05 17.74
CA LEU A 143 7.60 2.05 18.67
C LEU A 143 8.14 3.43 18.29
N PHE A 144 7.27 4.31 17.82
CA PHE A 144 7.61 5.72 17.58
C PHE A 144 7.22 6.56 18.79
N LEU A 145 8.22 7.11 19.47
CA LEU A 145 8.00 8.01 20.59
C LEU A 145 8.08 9.43 20.07
N ASN A 146 6.94 10.11 19.99
CA ASN A 146 6.82 11.43 19.37
C ASN A 146 7.27 12.60 20.29
N ASN A 147 8.15 12.34 21.25
CA ASN A 147 8.59 13.33 22.23
C ASN A 147 10.10 13.57 22.08
N ASN A 148 10.52 14.84 22.05
CA ASN A 148 11.92 15.25 21.85
C ASN A 148 12.87 14.84 22.99
N THR A 149 12.36 14.27 24.09
CA THR A 149 13.12 13.73 25.22
C THR A 149 12.42 12.48 25.78
N PRO A 150 12.40 11.35 25.05
CA PRO A 150 11.77 10.15 25.55
C PRO A 150 12.73 9.46 26.53
N ASN A 151 12.52 9.67 27.83
CA ASN A 151 13.26 8.93 28.86
C ASN A 151 12.56 7.59 29.11
N LEU A 152 12.82 6.60 28.26
CA LEU A 152 12.34 5.23 28.45
C LEU A 152 13.25 4.50 29.44
N ASN A 153 12.87 4.48 30.70
CA ASN A 153 13.53 3.63 31.69
C ASN A 153 12.85 2.24 31.70
N PHE A 154 13.45 1.29 30.98
CA PHE A 154 13.05 -0.11 31.07
C PHE A 154 13.65 -0.71 32.35
N ASN A 155 12.85 -0.78 33.41
CA ASN A 155 13.36 -1.23 34.70
C ASN A 155 13.74 -2.73 34.66
N LYS A 156 15.05 -3.00 34.63
CA LYS A 156 15.83 -4.22 34.97
C LYS A 156 15.41 -5.63 34.52
N LYS A 157 14.31 -5.84 33.78
CA LYS A 157 13.95 -7.14 33.21
C LYS A 157 13.14 -7.04 31.90
N ALA A 158 13.48 -6.09 31.05
CA ALA A 158 12.81 -5.98 29.75
C ALA A 158 13.67 -6.64 28.66
N GLU A 159 13.10 -7.64 28.00
CA GLU A 159 13.61 -8.16 26.73
C GLU A 159 13.00 -7.31 25.61
N VAL A 160 13.83 -6.60 24.85
CA VAL A 160 13.38 -5.83 23.69
C VAL A 160 13.69 -6.65 22.44
N SER A 161 12.65 -7.22 21.83
CA SER A 161 12.68 -7.82 20.51
C SER A 161 11.97 -6.90 19.51
N GLY A 162 12.69 -6.45 18.47
CA GLY A 162 12.16 -5.55 17.43
C GLY A 162 13.06 -4.36 17.10
N ASN A 163 12.64 -3.54 16.13
CA ASN A 163 13.35 -2.33 15.71
C ASN A 163 12.82 -1.10 16.47
N LEU A 164 13.71 -0.35 17.13
CA LEU A 164 13.35 0.85 17.89
C LEU A 164 13.86 2.10 17.18
N VAL A 165 12.98 3.01 16.77
CA VAL A 165 13.36 4.28 16.10
C VAL A 165 13.00 5.45 17.02
N VAL A 166 14.01 6.19 17.46
CA VAL A 166 13.87 7.26 18.44
C VAL A 166 14.45 8.56 17.87
N PRO A 167 13.64 9.62 17.70
CA PRO A 167 14.07 10.87 17.07
C PRO A 167 14.95 11.76 17.98
N GLY A 168 15.46 11.26 19.10
CA GLY A 168 16.22 12.02 20.09
C GLY A 168 17.33 11.21 20.78
N GLU A 169 17.85 11.73 21.90
CA GLU A 169 18.79 10.98 22.75
C GLU A 169 18.05 9.83 23.45
N ILE A 170 18.67 8.66 23.48
CA ILE A 170 18.16 7.52 24.22
C ILE A 170 19.26 6.86 25.03
N VAL A 171 18.94 6.56 26.30
CA VAL A 171 19.75 5.69 27.17
C VAL A 171 18.98 4.39 27.36
N LEU A 172 19.53 3.28 26.87
CA LEU A 172 18.96 1.95 27.03
C LEU A 172 19.75 1.19 28.09
N GLU A 173 19.11 0.85 29.19
CA GLU A 173 19.60 -0.10 30.20
C GLU A 173 18.85 -1.43 30.03
N ALA A 174 19.52 -2.45 29.48
CA ALA A 174 18.93 -3.78 29.28
C ALA A 174 19.98 -4.89 29.46
N ASP A 175 19.54 -6.08 29.86
CA ASP A 175 20.41 -7.27 29.99
C ASP A 175 20.64 -7.96 28.62
N ASP A 176 19.64 -7.94 27.72
CA ASP A 176 19.73 -8.45 26.35
C ASP A 176 18.92 -7.57 25.37
N ILE A 177 19.51 -7.25 24.21
CA ILE A 177 18.85 -6.51 23.12
C ILE A 177 18.93 -7.37 21.86
N ALA A 178 17.76 -7.77 21.34
CA ALA A 178 17.65 -8.54 20.10
C ALA A 178 16.91 -7.70 19.04
N GLY A 179 17.66 -6.87 18.29
CA GLY A 179 17.10 -5.99 17.27
C GLY A 179 17.99 -4.80 16.93
N ALA A 180 17.52 -3.91 16.04
CA ALA A 180 18.24 -2.68 15.69
C ALA A 180 17.64 -1.45 16.40
N VAL A 181 18.51 -0.60 16.96
CA VAL A 181 18.14 0.68 17.59
C VAL A 181 18.62 1.82 16.70
N TYR A 182 17.71 2.71 16.32
CA TYR A 182 17.97 3.88 15.48
C TYR A 182 17.74 5.15 16.30
N GLY A 183 18.76 5.98 16.49
CA GLY A 183 18.63 7.26 17.21
C GLY A 183 19.80 8.20 16.99
N GLN A 184 19.63 9.49 17.31
CA GLN A 184 20.63 10.53 17.05
C GLN A 184 21.83 10.44 18.02
N ASN A 185 21.57 10.09 19.30
CA ASN A 185 22.56 9.75 20.32
C ASN A 185 22.06 8.53 21.10
N VAL A 186 22.56 7.33 20.77
CA VAL A 186 22.19 6.09 21.45
C VAL A 186 23.28 5.71 22.45
N THR A 187 22.97 5.76 23.74
CA THR A 187 23.84 5.21 24.80
C THR A 187 23.25 3.90 25.29
N VAL A 188 23.96 2.78 25.09
CA VAL A 188 23.57 1.48 25.66
C VAL A 188 24.40 1.24 26.91
N LEU A 189 23.74 1.19 28.06
CA LEU A 189 24.34 0.86 29.33
C LEU A 189 24.08 -0.61 29.63
N ARG A 190 25.14 -1.35 29.95
CA ARG A 190 25.06 -2.79 30.21
C ARG A 190 24.33 -3.05 31.54
N GLY A 191 23.25 -3.83 31.51
CA GLY A 191 22.71 -4.46 32.72
C GLY A 191 23.74 -5.44 33.33
N GLN A 192 23.64 -5.72 34.64
CA GLN A 192 24.67 -6.49 35.37
C GLN A 192 24.74 -7.99 34.99
N GLY A 193 24.08 -8.44 33.92
CA GLY A 193 24.03 -9.84 33.46
C GLY A 193 25.18 -10.28 32.55
N ASN A 194 25.61 -11.53 32.72
CA ASN A 194 26.59 -12.22 31.86
C ASN A 194 25.89 -12.84 30.64
N SER A 195 25.90 -12.15 29.50
CA SER A 195 25.72 -12.71 28.13
C SER A 195 26.22 -11.69 27.10
N SER A 196 26.61 -12.18 25.92
CA SER A 196 27.27 -11.43 24.84
C SER A 196 26.33 -10.46 24.12
N ILE A 197 26.81 -9.25 23.79
CA ILE A 197 26.07 -8.28 22.98
C ILE A 197 26.44 -8.46 21.49
N THR A 198 25.43 -8.66 20.63
CA THR A 198 25.58 -8.55 19.17
C THR A 198 24.89 -7.27 18.71
N ILE A 199 25.67 -6.20 18.44
CA ILE A 199 25.16 -4.95 17.88
C ILE A 199 25.20 -5.06 16.35
N THR A 200 24.03 -5.22 15.72
CA THR A 200 23.98 -5.52 14.28
C THR A 200 24.19 -4.28 13.38
N LYS A 201 24.06 -3.03 13.88
CA LYS A 201 24.50 -1.79 13.21
C LYS A 201 24.28 -0.52 14.03
N ILE A 202 25.21 0.43 13.95
CA ILE A 202 25.06 1.84 14.38
C ILE A 202 25.40 2.72 13.18
N TYR A 203 24.52 3.65 12.80
CA TYR A 203 24.83 4.68 11.81
C TYR A 203 25.06 6.02 12.49
N TYR A 204 26.24 6.61 12.25
CA TYR A 204 26.50 8.02 12.51
C TYR A 204 26.22 8.81 11.23
N THR A 205 25.37 9.84 11.31
CA THR A 205 25.36 10.91 10.32
C THR A 205 25.98 12.15 10.96
N ASN A 206 27.27 12.38 10.70
CA ASN A 206 27.85 13.70 10.96
C ASN A 206 27.27 14.68 9.94
N SER A 207 26.40 15.57 10.45
CA SER A 207 25.95 16.87 9.95
C SER A 207 26.26 17.27 8.50
N VAL A 208 25.22 17.61 7.72
CA VAL A 208 25.24 18.80 6.87
C VAL A 208 23.91 19.53 7.02
N ASN A 209 24.02 20.75 7.52
CA ASN A 209 23.00 21.79 7.51
C ASN A 209 22.79 22.26 6.06
N THR A 210 21.66 21.94 5.43
CA THR A 210 21.12 22.74 4.32
C THR A 210 19.59 22.67 4.34
N ASN A 211 19.00 23.85 4.39
CA ASN A 211 17.58 24.13 4.19
C ASN A 211 16.95 23.27 3.08
N GLY A 212 15.78 22.68 3.39
CA GLY A 212 14.79 22.32 2.38
C GLY A 212 14.90 20.93 1.75
N LEU A 213 14.57 19.88 2.51
CA LEU A 213 13.68 18.82 2.02
C LEU A 213 13.11 18.04 3.20
N ASN A 214 11.94 18.45 3.66
CA ASN A 214 11.19 17.72 4.67
C ASN A 214 10.48 16.57 3.96
N ILE A 215 11.12 15.40 3.82
CA ILE A 215 10.42 14.19 3.39
C ILE A 215 9.69 13.69 4.64
N PRO A 216 8.34 13.67 4.68
CA PRO A 216 7.61 13.19 5.85
C PRO A 216 7.99 11.73 6.11
N THR A 217 8.45 11.48 7.33
CA THR A 217 8.92 10.18 7.84
C THR A 217 7.83 9.09 7.74
N GLU A 218 6.56 9.48 7.64
CA GLU A 218 5.40 8.60 7.37
C GLU A 218 5.49 7.84 6.04
N LYS A 219 6.22 8.34 5.04
CA LYS A 219 6.35 7.66 3.73
C LYS A 219 7.31 6.47 3.75
N ILE A 220 8.22 6.37 4.71
CA ILE A 220 9.26 5.32 4.72
C ILE A 220 8.73 4.03 5.38
N ALA A 221 7.82 4.15 6.36
CA ALA A 221 7.27 2.99 7.08
C ALA A 221 6.24 2.18 6.25
N ASN A 222 5.51 2.81 5.33
CA ASN A 222 4.45 2.14 4.54
C ASN A 222 4.95 1.33 3.33
N LEU A 223 6.24 1.40 2.97
CA LEU A 223 6.76 0.79 1.75
C LEU A 223 7.35 -0.62 1.93
N PHE A 224 7.70 -1.03 3.16
CA PHE A 224 8.62 -2.16 3.35
C PHE A 224 8.15 -3.29 4.27
N SER A 225 7.02 -3.15 5.00
CA SER A 225 6.67 -4.17 6.00
C SER A 225 6.16 -5.50 5.45
N THR A 226 5.86 -5.62 4.15
CA THR A 226 5.84 -6.91 3.42
C THR A 226 5.71 -6.64 1.92
N LEU A 227 6.82 -6.46 1.22
CA LEU A 227 6.84 -6.57 -0.24
C LEU A 227 6.57 -8.03 -0.59
N ASN A 228 5.30 -8.41 -0.76
CA ASN A 228 4.90 -9.73 -1.23
C ASN A 228 5.09 -9.74 -2.75
N LEU A 229 6.33 -10.03 -3.16
CA LEU A 229 6.73 -10.05 -4.56
C LEU A 229 6.53 -11.45 -5.11
N ASN A 230 5.77 -11.57 -6.19
CA ASN A 230 5.63 -12.84 -6.87
C ASN A 230 6.81 -13.05 -7.83
N PHE A 231 7.71 -13.95 -7.47
CA PHE A 231 8.83 -14.40 -8.32
C PHE A 231 8.69 -15.87 -8.72
N ASP A 232 7.46 -16.39 -8.76
CA ASP A 232 7.20 -17.71 -9.30
C ASP A 232 7.71 -17.80 -10.75
N ASP A 233 8.38 -18.89 -11.09
CA ASP A 233 8.99 -19.09 -12.40
C ASP A 233 7.95 -18.95 -13.53
N SER A 234 6.74 -19.50 -13.34
CA SER A 234 5.66 -19.39 -14.32
C SER A 234 5.18 -17.95 -14.50
N TYR A 235 5.14 -17.19 -13.40
CA TYR A 235 4.80 -15.77 -13.42
C TYR A 235 5.85 -14.95 -14.14
N LEU A 236 7.13 -15.14 -13.82
CA LEU A 236 8.25 -14.44 -14.48
C LEU A 236 8.27 -14.69 -15.98
N ARG A 237 8.03 -15.93 -16.42
CA ARG A 237 7.94 -16.27 -17.84
C ARG A 237 6.72 -15.65 -18.55
N SER A 238 5.68 -15.30 -17.80
CA SER A 238 4.44 -14.70 -18.35
C SER A 238 4.50 -13.18 -18.50
N LEU A 239 5.49 -12.52 -17.88
CA LEU A 239 5.64 -11.07 -17.95
C LEU A 239 6.03 -10.63 -19.38
N PRO A 240 5.61 -9.43 -19.82
CA PRO A 240 6.08 -8.85 -21.06
C PRO A 240 7.57 -8.48 -20.99
N GLU A 241 8.26 -8.51 -22.13
CA GLU A 241 9.67 -8.09 -22.24
C GLU A 241 10.67 -8.87 -21.35
N VAL A 242 10.34 -10.13 -21.01
CA VAL A 242 11.27 -11.02 -20.31
C VAL A 242 12.15 -11.78 -21.29
N TYR A 243 13.45 -11.66 -21.09
CA TYR A 243 14.48 -12.44 -21.77
C TYR A 243 14.99 -13.51 -20.82
N ILE A 244 14.63 -14.75 -21.13
CA ILE A 244 15.05 -15.92 -20.36
C ILE A 244 16.36 -16.42 -20.95
N LEU A 245 17.41 -16.45 -20.15
CA LEU A 245 18.72 -16.94 -20.55
C LEU A 245 19.08 -18.15 -19.69
N ASN A 246 19.30 -19.29 -20.33
CA ASN A 246 19.76 -20.50 -19.67
C ASN A 246 21.30 -20.50 -19.61
N ASN A 247 21.86 -19.61 -18.80
CA ASN A 247 23.30 -19.40 -18.69
C ASN A 247 23.69 -19.06 -17.25
N ASN A 248 24.89 -19.46 -16.84
CA ASN A 248 25.49 -19.11 -15.56
C ASN A 248 26.38 -17.86 -15.65
N LYS A 249 26.72 -17.39 -16.85
CA LYS A 249 27.49 -16.15 -17.06
C LYS A 249 26.69 -15.12 -17.83
N PHE A 250 26.73 -13.87 -17.38
CA PHE A 250 26.02 -12.77 -18.03
C PHE A 250 26.85 -11.50 -18.09
N SER A 251 26.85 -10.86 -19.26
CA SER A 251 27.46 -9.56 -19.50
C SER A 251 26.40 -8.55 -19.90
N LEU A 252 26.41 -7.39 -19.27
CA LEU A 252 25.42 -6.34 -19.50
C LEU A 252 25.67 -5.69 -20.86
N SER A 253 24.61 -5.54 -21.66
CA SER A 253 24.65 -4.96 -23.01
C SER A 253 23.53 -3.93 -23.21
N PRO A 254 23.72 -2.88 -24.03
CA PRO A 254 22.66 -1.92 -24.37
C PRO A 254 21.39 -2.57 -24.94
N SER A 255 21.51 -3.74 -25.59
CA SER A 255 20.37 -4.49 -26.17
C SER A 255 19.35 -5.00 -25.13
N TYR A 256 19.71 -4.98 -23.85
CA TYR A 256 18.89 -5.41 -22.72
C TYR A 256 18.22 -4.25 -21.97
N SER A 257 18.45 -3.00 -22.38
CA SER A 257 17.79 -1.85 -21.75
C SER A 257 16.27 -1.93 -21.91
N GLY A 258 15.55 -1.71 -20.81
CA GLY A 258 14.09 -1.78 -20.72
C GLY A 258 13.52 -3.18 -20.57
N LYS A 259 14.35 -4.22 -20.49
CA LYS A 259 13.94 -5.62 -20.43
C LYS A 259 14.18 -6.23 -19.05
N ILE A 260 13.43 -7.28 -18.76
CA ILE A 260 13.66 -8.13 -17.59
C ILE A 260 14.54 -9.29 -18.03
N ILE A 261 15.72 -9.43 -17.44
CA ILE A 261 16.65 -10.51 -17.74
C ILE A 261 16.49 -11.56 -16.65
N TYR A 262 15.98 -12.72 -17.02
CA TYR A 262 15.79 -13.83 -16.11
C TYR A 262 16.84 -14.90 -16.38
N LEU A 263 17.85 -14.96 -15.50
CA LEU A 263 19.02 -15.82 -15.62
C LEU A 263 18.77 -17.13 -14.86
N ILE A 264 18.64 -18.22 -15.62
CA ILE A 264 18.40 -19.56 -15.07
C ILE A 264 19.64 -20.40 -15.36
N PRO A 265 20.50 -20.66 -14.37
CA PRO A 265 21.68 -21.48 -14.62
C PRO A 265 21.26 -22.91 -15.02
N PRO A 266 22.03 -23.61 -15.88
CA PRO A 266 21.73 -24.99 -16.26
C PRO A 266 21.65 -25.94 -15.07
N ASN A 267 22.42 -25.66 -14.01
CA ASN A 267 22.40 -26.39 -12.75
C ASN A 267 21.74 -25.54 -11.63
N PRO A 268 20.70 -26.04 -10.94
CA PRO A 268 20.01 -25.31 -9.87
C PRO A 268 20.87 -24.89 -8.67
N LYS A 269 22.11 -25.37 -8.53
CA LYS A 269 23.03 -24.96 -7.45
C LYS A 269 24.19 -24.08 -7.94
N GLU A 270 24.22 -23.79 -9.22
CA GLU A 270 25.30 -23.02 -9.81
C GLU A 270 25.10 -21.53 -9.55
N VAL A 271 26.20 -20.83 -9.32
CA VAL A 271 26.24 -19.38 -9.11
C VAL A 271 26.13 -18.70 -10.47
N VAL A 272 25.38 -17.61 -10.52
CA VAL A 272 25.27 -16.77 -11.71
C VAL A 272 26.28 -15.64 -11.63
N GLU A 273 27.30 -15.70 -12.47
CA GLU A 273 28.35 -14.68 -12.59
C GLU A 273 27.87 -13.53 -13.50
N ILE A 274 27.92 -12.31 -12.99
CA ILE A 274 27.68 -11.08 -13.73
C ILE A 274 29.02 -10.36 -13.89
N ASP A 275 29.56 -10.39 -15.11
CA ASP A 275 30.87 -9.84 -15.43
C ASP A 275 30.90 -9.12 -16.78
N ASN A 276 31.60 -7.98 -16.81
CA ASN A 276 31.88 -7.18 -18.00
C ASN A 276 33.40 -6.98 -18.22
N ASN A 277 34.22 -7.90 -17.69
CA ASN A 277 35.68 -7.90 -17.78
C ASN A 277 36.38 -6.65 -17.19
N SER A 278 35.68 -5.73 -16.50
CA SER A 278 36.24 -4.50 -15.87
C SER A 278 35.15 -3.60 -15.22
N SER A 279 35.22 -2.28 -15.44
CA SER A 279 34.18 -1.32 -15.06
C SER A 279 33.26 -1.05 -16.23
N TYR A 280 31.96 -1.22 -16.05
CA TYR A 280 30.95 -0.95 -17.07
C TYR A 280 30.08 0.24 -16.69
N GLN A 281 29.89 1.16 -17.65
CA GLN A 281 28.93 2.25 -17.51
C GLN A 281 27.64 1.90 -18.26
N TYR A 282 26.56 1.65 -17.52
CA TYR A 282 25.29 1.25 -18.12
C TYR A 282 24.41 2.47 -18.44
N ASN A 283 23.76 2.44 -19.60
CA ASN A 283 22.82 3.47 -20.05
C ASN A 283 21.46 2.82 -20.34
N GLY A 284 20.48 3.05 -19.48
CA GLY A 284 19.18 2.39 -19.56
C GLY A 284 18.69 1.84 -18.23
N ASN A 285 17.56 1.14 -18.30
CA ASN A 285 16.94 0.50 -17.14
C ASN A 285 17.07 -1.02 -17.28
N TYR A 286 17.71 -1.65 -16.30
CA TYR A 286 18.01 -3.08 -16.31
C TYR A 286 17.45 -3.71 -15.05
N LEU A 287 16.71 -4.81 -15.24
CA LEU A 287 16.26 -5.67 -14.15
C LEU A 287 16.79 -7.08 -14.40
N ILE A 288 17.70 -7.53 -13.55
CA ILE A 288 18.29 -8.87 -13.61
C ILE A 288 17.73 -9.67 -12.44
N ILE A 289 17.20 -10.85 -12.74
CA ILE A 289 16.61 -11.75 -11.74
C ILE A 289 17.26 -13.12 -11.92
N SER A 290 17.66 -13.74 -10.83
CA SER A 290 18.09 -15.14 -10.81
C SER A 290 17.43 -15.89 -9.64
N PRO A 291 17.05 -17.16 -9.81
CA PRO A 291 16.63 -17.98 -8.68
C PRO A 291 17.79 -18.32 -7.73
N ASN A 292 19.03 -18.13 -8.18
CA ASN A 292 20.25 -18.61 -7.52
C ASN A 292 21.10 -17.46 -6.98
N THR A 293 22.18 -17.81 -6.27
CA THR A 293 23.22 -16.87 -5.86
C THR A 293 23.78 -16.14 -7.07
N ILE A 294 23.96 -14.82 -6.95
CA ILE A 294 24.53 -13.98 -8.00
C ILE A 294 25.88 -13.46 -7.52
N GLU A 295 26.93 -13.75 -8.28
CA GLU A 295 28.28 -13.23 -8.07
C GLU A 295 28.52 -12.06 -9.02
N ILE A 296 28.93 -10.91 -8.48
CA ILE A 296 29.24 -9.73 -9.26
C ILE A 296 30.75 -9.53 -9.23
N GLU A 297 31.39 -9.63 -10.39
CA GLU A 297 32.85 -9.53 -10.53
C GLU A 297 33.34 -8.18 -11.05
N SER A 298 32.42 -7.36 -11.58
CA SER A 298 32.73 -6.11 -12.28
C SER A 298 32.16 -4.89 -11.54
N SER A 299 32.79 -3.73 -11.73
CA SER A 299 32.25 -2.45 -11.24
C SER A 299 31.20 -1.89 -12.19
N TYR A 300 30.11 -1.33 -11.65
CA TYR A 300 29.01 -0.80 -12.43
C TYR A 300 28.75 0.65 -12.06
N SER A 301 28.68 1.53 -13.04
CA SER A 301 28.31 2.93 -12.85
C SER A 301 27.19 3.32 -13.80
N ARG A 302 26.31 4.22 -13.38
CA ARG A 302 25.26 4.72 -14.27
C ARG A 302 25.82 5.75 -15.24
N ALA A 303 25.34 5.74 -16.48
CA ALA A 303 25.66 6.76 -17.48
C ALA A 303 25.00 8.11 -17.20
N ASN A 304 23.78 8.08 -16.64
CA ASN A 304 22.99 9.27 -16.32
C ASN A 304 21.98 8.96 -15.20
N ASN A 305 21.35 9.99 -14.64
CA ASN A 305 20.40 9.86 -13.52
C ASN A 305 19.09 9.13 -13.88
N ASN A 306 18.82 8.90 -15.16
CA ASN A 306 17.64 8.16 -15.63
C ASN A 306 17.94 6.67 -15.84
N SER A 307 19.19 6.25 -15.69
CA SER A 307 19.61 4.85 -15.83
C SER A 307 19.54 4.16 -14.48
N THR A 308 18.95 2.97 -14.45
CA THR A 308 18.82 2.16 -13.24
C THR A 308 19.26 0.73 -13.51
N LEU A 309 19.94 0.12 -12.54
CA LEU A 309 20.28 -1.30 -12.55
C LEU A 309 19.75 -1.90 -11.25
N THR A 310 18.92 -2.93 -11.36
CA THR A 310 18.41 -3.70 -10.23
C THR A 310 18.74 -5.16 -10.44
N ILE A 311 19.35 -5.77 -9.43
CA ILE A 311 19.79 -7.17 -9.43
C ILE A 311 19.07 -7.86 -8.28
N ILE A 312 18.36 -8.94 -8.58
CA ILE A 312 17.54 -9.71 -7.64
C ILE A 312 17.99 -11.16 -7.63
N SER A 313 18.45 -11.64 -6.48
CA SER A 313 18.56 -13.06 -6.18
C SER A 313 17.34 -13.50 -5.35
N ILE A 314 16.62 -14.52 -5.83
CA ILE A 314 15.40 -15.00 -5.17
C ILE A 314 15.76 -15.92 -3.99
N ASN A 315 16.56 -16.96 -4.23
CA ASN A 315 16.87 -17.99 -3.22
C ASN A 315 18.35 -18.09 -2.86
N GLY A 316 19.19 -17.18 -3.35
CA GLY A 316 20.61 -17.17 -3.05
C GLY A 316 21.10 -15.84 -2.50
N ASP A 317 22.40 -15.78 -2.27
CA ASP A 317 23.09 -14.58 -1.83
C ASP A 317 23.44 -13.68 -3.03
N ILE A 318 23.84 -12.45 -2.74
CA ILE A 318 24.57 -11.62 -3.71
C ILE A 318 26.01 -11.52 -3.22
N GLU A 319 26.95 -12.02 -4.01
CA GLU A 319 28.37 -12.03 -3.69
C GLU A 319 29.09 -10.93 -4.46
N LEU A 320 29.84 -10.08 -3.75
CA LEU A 320 30.68 -9.04 -4.34
C LEU A 320 32.15 -9.47 -4.27
N GLU A 321 32.72 -9.80 -5.41
CA GLU A 321 34.10 -10.24 -5.51
C GLU A 321 35.08 -9.08 -5.64
N LYS A 322 36.24 -9.15 -5.00
CA LYS A 322 37.29 -8.10 -5.15
C LYS A 322 36.80 -6.69 -4.75
N LYS A 323 37.61 -5.67 -5.06
CA LYS A 323 37.28 -4.25 -4.85
C LYS A 323 36.34 -3.79 -5.96
N ILE A 324 35.06 -3.67 -5.64
CA ILE A 324 34.03 -3.23 -6.58
C ILE A 324 33.33 -1.97 -6.08
N ASP A 325 33.14 -1.01 -7.00
CA ASP A 325 32.21 0.10 -6.84
C ASP A 325 30.99 -0.13 -7.76
N ILE A 326 29.82 -0.38 -7.17
CA ILE A 326 28.55 -0.65 -7.87
C ILE A 326 27.58 0.49 -7.61
N THR A 327 26.98 1.04 -8.66
CA THR A 327 25.80 1.89 -8.59
C THR A 327 24.60 1.08 -9.04
N ALA A 328 23.89 0.41 -8.13
CA ALA A 328 22.75 -0.45 -8.45
C ALA A 328 21.88 -0.70 -7.21
N ASN A 329 20.67 -1.19 -7.42
CA ASN A 329 19.86 -1.82 -6.38
C ASN A 329 20.19 -3.30 -6.31
N LEU A 330 20.49 -3.80 -5.12
CA LEU A 330 20.78 -5.21 -4.86
C LEU A 330 19.72 -5.77 -3.92
N ILE A 331 19.05 -6.85 -4.33
CA ILE A 331 17.97 -7.47 -3.56
C ILE A 331 18.26 -8.97 -3.47
N ALA A 332 18.49 -9.49 -2.27
CA ALA A 332 18.54 -10.93 -2.00
C ALA A 332 17.36 -11.27 -1.09
N LEU A 333 16.29 -11.85 -1.65
CA LEU A 333 15.02 -12.01 -0.93
C LEU A 333 15.16 -12.98 0.24
N ASN A 334 15.80 -14.12 -0.01
CA ASN A 334 16.04 -15.16 0.99
C ASN A 334 17.52 -15.28 1.37
N GLY A 335 18.40 -14.48 0.77
CA GLY A 335 19.84 -14.53 1.00
C GLY A 335 20.41 -13.27 1.67
N SER A 336 21.73 -13.22 1.65
CA SER A 336 22.59 -12.21 2.26
C SER A 336 23.35 -11.45 1.17
N LEU A 337 23.92 -10.30 1.54
CA LEU A 337 24.99 -9.68 0.76
C LEU A 337 26.32 -10.18 1.33
N GLU A 338 27.10 -10.89 0.53
CA GLU A 338 28.46 -11.31 0.87
C GLU A 338 29.49 -10.45 0.14
N TYR A 339 30.62 -10.16 0.77
CA TYR A 339 31.70 -9.41 0.14
C TYR A 339 33.08 -9.96 0.49
N HIS A 340 33.99 -9.93 -0.50
CA HIS A 340 35.32 -10.52 -0.44
C HIS A 340 36.48 -9.52 -0.17
N ASP A 341 37.58 -10.07 0.33
CA ASP A 341 38.71 -9.41 1.03
C ASP A 341 39.85 -8.95 0.12
N ASN A 342 40.00 -9.51 -1.08
CA ASN A 342 41.34 -9.61 -1.67
C ASN A 342 41.94 -8.31 -2.26
N SER A 343 41.19 -7.20 -2.36
CA SER A 343 41.74 -5.96 -2.97
C SER A 343 41.21 -4.61 -2.46
N GLY A 344 40.29 -4.58 -1.50
CA GLY A 344 39.85 -3.32 -0.88
C GLY A 344 38.36 -3.22 -0.54
N LYS A 345 37.94 -1.97 -0.32
CA LYS A 345 36.58 -1.57 0.08
C LYS A 345 35.56 -1.83 -1.03
N ALA A 346 34.51 -2.61 -0.75
CA ALA A 346 33.34 -2.70 -1.60
C ALA A 346 32.42 -1.49 -1.36
N THR A 347 32.03 -0.78 -2.41
CA THR A 347 31.06 0.32 -2.34
C THR A 347 29.81 -0.03 -3.15
N VAL A 348 28.64 0.05 -2.52
CA VAL A 348 27.35 -0.04 -3.23
C VAL A 348 26.62 1.29 -3.08
N THR A 349 26.25 1.89 -4.20
CA THR A 349 25.48 3.14 -4.31
C THR A 349 24.10 2.84 -4.88
N GLY A 350 23.08 2.87 -4.05
CA GLY A 350 21.73 2.43 -4.38
C GLY A 350 21.03 1.87 -3.16
N VAL A 351 20.10 0.95 -3.36
CA VAL A 351 19.40 0.29 -2.26
C VAL A 351 19.83 -1.17 -2.14
N VAL A 352 20.06 -1.62 -0.91
CA VAL A 352 20.39 -3.00 -0.59
C VAL A 352 19.30 -3.56 0.31
N LEU A 353 18.60 -4.60 -0.15
CA LEU A 353 17.55 -5.32 0.58
C LEU A 353 17.96 -6.80 0.68
N VAL A 354 18.48 -7.20 1.84
CA VAL A 354 19.01 -8.54 2.10
C VAL A 354 18.75 -8.95 3.55
N ASN A 355 18.81 -10.24 3.87
CA ASN A 355 18.61 -10.73 5.23
C ASN A 355 19.80 -10.39 6.13
N ASN A 356 21.01 -10.64 5.66
CA ASN A 356 22.25 -10.35 6.38
C ASN A 356 23.28 -9.68 5.46
N ILE A 357 24.27 -9.03 6.07
CA ILE A 357 25.45 -8.54 5.35
C ILE A 357 26.64 -9.24 5.97
N ASN A 358 27.17 -10.21 5.25
CA ASN A 358 28.22 -11.08 5.72
C ASN A 358 29.54 -10.72 5.05
N LYS A 359 30.60 -10.89 5.82
CA LYS A 359 31.95 -10.84 5.29
C LYS A 359 32.46 -12.26 5.14
N LYS A 360 32.89 -12.66 3.95
CA LYS A 360 33.30 -14.06 3.67
C LYS A 360 34.63 -14.45 4.31
N GLU A 361 35.51 -13.49 4.66
CA GLU A 361 36.81 -13.74 5.30
C GLU A 361 37.06 -12.91 6.58
N ASN A 362 37.85 -13.44 7.52
CA ASN A 362 38.04 -12.93 8.89
C ASN A 362 39.03 -11.75 9.06
N ASN A 363 39.38 -10.97 8.03
CA ASN A 363 40.27 -9.82 8.18
C ASN A 363 39.58 -8.56 8.73
N ASN A 364 39.95 -8.08 9.92
CA ASN A 364 39.31 -6.93 10.58
C ASN A 364 39.47 -5.58 9.86
N ASN A 365 40.27 -5.49 8.80
CA ASN A 365 40.54 -4.22 8.09
C ASN A 365 39.63 -3.91 6.90
N VAL A 366 38.68 -4.80 6.55
CA VAL A 366 37.80 -4.61 5.40
C VAL A 366 36.49 -3.98 5.82
N LYS A 367 36.07 -2.94 5.10
CA LYS A 367 34.81 -2.24 5.31
C LYS A 367 34.01 -2.25 4.01
N ALA A 368 32.73 -2.59 4.08
CA ALA A 368 31.78 -2.28 3.03
C ALA A 368 31.22 -0.86 3.24
N LYS A 369 30.98 -0.11 2.17
CA LYS A 369 30.30 1.18 2.21
C LYS A 369 29.02 1.11 1.40
N LEU A 370 27.90 1.32 2.06
CA LEU A 370 26.60 1.44 1.41
C LEU A 370 26.23 2.92 1.37
N ILE A 371 25.85 3.43 0.20
CA ILE A 371 25.44 4.80 -0.05
C ILE A 371 24.04 4.75 -0.63
N TYR A 372 23.06 5.32 0.05
CA TYR A 372 21.72 5.43 -0.50
C TYR A 372 21.70 6.43 -1.67
N ASP A 373 21.09 6.04 -2.78
CA ASP A 373 20.93 6.89 -3.96
C ASP A 373 19.44 7.15 -4.23
N PRO A 374 18.95 8.39 -4.03
CA PRO A 374 17.53 8.70 -4.17
C PRO A 374 17.01 8.59 -5.61
N TYR A 375 17.90 8.59 -6.62
CA TYR A 375 17.51 8.43 -8.03
C TYR A 375 17.21 6.97 -8.38
N ASN A 376 17.64 6.01 -7.57
CA ASN A 376 17.34 4.59 -7.73
C ASN A 376 16.01 4.24 -7.05
N ASN A 377 14.89 4.74 -7.60
CA ASN A 377 13.56 4.52 -7.03
C ASN A 377 13.03 3.10 -7.32
N LEU A 378 13.13 2.21 -6.33
CA LEU A 378 12.60 0.84 -6.36
C LEU A 378 11.10 0.75 -6.68
N THR A 379 10.31 1.75 -6.32
CA THR A 379 8.84 1.69 -6.41
C THR A 379 8.37 1.43 -7.84
N ASN A 380 9.02 2.08 -8.82
CA ASN A 380 8.65 1.91 -10.23
C ASN A 380 9.10 0.55 -10.79
N ILE A 381 10.22 0.02 -10.28
CA ILE A 381 10.83 -1.23 -10.75
C ILE A 381 10.08 -2.43 -10.18
N LEU A 382 9.68 -2.37 -8.91
CA LEU A 382 8.98 -3.46 -8.23
C LEU A 382 7.47 -3.47 -8.49
N LYS A 383 6.90 -2.40 -9.05
CA LYS A 383 5.45 -2.28 -9.32
C LYS A 383 4.84 -3.47 -10.06
N PRO A 384 5.48 -4.08 -11.08
CA PRO A 384 4.93 -5.26 -11.75
C PRO A 384 4.81 -6.47 -10.82
N PHE A 385 5.72 -6.61 -9.86
CA PHE A 385 5.84 -7.78 -8.99
C PHE A 385 5.02 -7.67 -7.70
N LEU A 386 4.45 -6.49 -7.41
CA LEU A 386 3.54 -6.31 -6.28
C LEU A 386 2.30 -7.18 -6.50
N ASN A 387 2.19 -8.23 -5.71
CA ASN A 387 1.06 -9.13 -5.77
C ASN A 387 -0.22 -8.35 -5.39
N LYS A 388 -1.23 -8.34 -6.27
CA LYS A 388 -2.55 -7.74 -6.00
C LYS A 388 -3.30 -8.65 -5.00
N ASN A 389 -2.79 -8.76 -3.78
CA ASN A 389 -3.23 -9.74 -2.79
C ASN A 389 -4.49 -9.36 -2.00
N SER A 390 -5.21 -8.32 -2.42
CA SER A 390 -6.51 -7.98 -1.84
C SER A 390 -7.63 -8.56 -2.70
N GLU A 391 -8.20 -9.68 -2.26
CA GLU A 391 -9.49 -10.14 -2.76
C GLU A 391 -10.59 -9.42 -1.99
N ILE A 392 -11.44 -8.69 -2.72
CA ILE A 392 -12.60 -7.99 -2.17
C ILE A 392 -13.86 -8.74 -2.60
N LYS A 393 -14.63 -9.20 -1.61
CA LYS A 393 -15.91 -9.88 -1.85
C LYS A 393 -17.03 -9.15 -1.13
N ILE A 394 -18.02 -8.67 -1.89
CA ILE A 394 -19.27 -8.15 -1.33
C ILE A 394 -20.03 -9.34 -0.73
N LEU A 395 -20.25 -9.32 0.58
CA LEU A 395 -20.96 -10.38 1.31
C LEU A 395 -22.47 -10.13 1.35
N GLU A 396 -22.87 -8.88 1.48
CA GLU A 396 -24.27 -8.49 1.68
C GLU A 396 -24.50 -7.05 1.21
N TRP A 397 -25.62 -6.79 0.54
CA TRP A 397 -26.09 -5.47 0.13
C TRP A 397 -27.50 -5.24 0.68
N LYS A 398 -27.71 -4.14 1.42
CA LYS A 398 -28.97 -3.87 2.12
C LYS A 398 -29.39 -2.41 2.00
N GLU A 399 -30.67 -2.21 1.72
CA GLU A 399 -31.33 -0.91 1.82
C GLU A 399 -31.85 -0.68 3.23
N LEU A 400 -31.57 0.51 3.79
CA LEU A 400 -32.17 0.94 5.04
C LEU A 400 -33.35 1.89 4.77
N TYR A 401 -34.46 1.61 5.45
CA TYR A 401 -35.63 2.46 5.47
C TYR A 401 -35.70 3.12 6.83
N SER A 402 -35.88 4.45 6.85
CA SER A 402 -36.16 5.17 8.10
C SER A 402 -37.42 4.58 8.74
N VAL A 403 -37.29 4.02 9.94
CA VAL A 403 -38.46 3.67 10.76
C VAL A 403 -39.01 4.99 11.27
N TYR A 404 -40.17 5.39 10.76
CA TYR A 404 -40.89 6.59 11.18
C TYR A 404 -41.56 6.40 12.53
#